data_AF-A0A7S2RQ32-F1
#
_entry.id   AF-A0A7S2RQ32-F1
#
_cell.length_a   1.000
_cell.length_b   1.000
_cell.length_c   1.000
_cell.angle_alpha   90.00
_cell.angle_beta   90.00
_cell.angle_gamma   90.00
#
_symmetry.space_group_name_H-M   'P 1'
#
loop_
_entity.id
_entity.type
_entity.pdbx_description
1 polymer ?
#
loop_
_entity_poly.entity_id
_entity_poly.type
_entity_poly.pdbx_seq_one_letter_code
_entity_poly.pdbx_strand_id
1 'polypeptide(L)'
;ILIIYIFSVMFTELFRDLWFDGFSEYPYFARLDGSMLTSFQMLTFDNWADIAREAMAYKWWAWVPFVAFIIITGFTVINLVIAVICDALNDLQKEDLDKVYANIFADVMGNDDGTTDNNMYAEKFNVDKKMDQIDAQIQNLHSSNDSTINKMK
;
A
#
# COMPACT_ATOMS: atom_id res chain seq x y z
N ILE A 1 1.46 9.86 -5.70
CA ILE A 1 1.47 11.34 -5.89
C ILE A 1 2.82 11.96 -5.52
N LEU A 2 3.34 11.78 -4.30
CA LEU A 2 4.63 12.37 -3.89
C LEU A 2 5.81 11.92 -4.76
N ILE A 3 5.89 10.63 -5.10
CA ILE A 3 6.92 10.10 -6.01
C ILE A 3 6.84 10.78 -7.39
N ILE A 4 5.62 10.91 -7.93
CA ILE A 4 5.38 11.60 -9.21
C ILE A 4 5.92 13.04 -9.12
N TYR A 5 5.52 13.80 -8.09
CA TYR A 5 5.95 15.18 -7.91
C TYR A 5 7.48 15.33 -7.87
N ILE A 6 8.17 14.53 -7.05
CA ILE A 6 9.63 14.60 -6.90
C ILE A 6 10.33 14.32 -8.23
N PHE A 7 9.91 13.25 -8.93
CA PHE A 7 10.48 12.90 -10.21
C PHE A 7 10.12 13.90 -11.31
N SER A 8 8.91 14.45 -11.33
CA SER A 8 8.53 15.48 -12.29
C SER A 8 9.38 16.74 -12.12
N VAL A 9 9.63 17.21 -10.90
CA VAL A 9 10.53 18.36 -10.66
C VAL A 9 11.95 18.04 -11.13
N MET A 10 12.46 16.85 -10.80
CA MET A 10 13.79 16.42 -11.24
C MET A 10 13.90 16.34 -12.77
N PHE A 11 12.90 15.78 -13.44
CA PHE A 11 12.86 15.70 -14.90
C PHE A 11 12.74 17.08 -15.54
N THR A 12 11.93 17.98 -14.98
CA THR A 12 11.89 19.38 -15.43
C THR A 12 13.27 20.00 -15.34
N GLU A 13 13.97 19.91 -14.21
CA GLU A 13 15.29 20.54 -14.08
C GLU A 13 16.36 19.91 -14.96
N LEU A 14 16.28 18.60 -15.23
CA LEU A 14 17.29 17.90 -16.01
C LEU A 14 17.09 17.98 -17.53
N PHE A 15 15.83 18.05 -17.97
CA PHE A 15 15.43 17.92 -19.38
C PHE A 15 14.53 19.08 -19.88
N ARG A 16 14.44 20.20 -19.16
CA ARG A 16 13.69 21.40 -19.61
C ARG A 16 14.05 21.82 -21.03
N ASP A 17 15.33 21.78 -21.36
CA ASP A 17 15.85 22.26 -22.64
C ASP A 17 15.77 21.22 -23.76
N LEU A 18 15.33 19.98 -23.47
CA LEU A 18 15.24 18.88 -24.44
C LEU A 18 14.43 19.27 -25.70
N TRP A 19 13.31 19.96 -25.49
CA TRP A 19 12.44 20.41 -26.56
C TRP A 19 12.99 21.65 -27.28
N PHE A 20 13.53 22.61 -26.53
CA PHE A 20 14.09 23.85 -27.10
C PHE A 20 15.32 23.57 -27.97
N ASP A 21 16.10 22.55 -27.62
CA ASP A 21 17.28 22.13 -28.36
C ASP A 21 16.96 21.19 -29.54
N GLY A 22 15.67 20.87 -29.76
CA GLY A 22 15.21 20.09 -30.92
C GLY A 22 15.45 18.59 -30.84
N PHE A 23 15.74 18.05 -29.65
CA PHE A 23 15.94 16.61 -29.45
C PHE A 23 14.62 15.84 -29.25
N SER A 24 13.51 16.56 -29.06
CA SER A 24 12.18 15.99 -28.87
C SER A 24 11.12 16.71 -29.68
N GLU A 25 10.16 15.96 -30.21
CA GLU A 25 9.01 16.50 -30.94
C GLU A 25 8.01 17.18 -29.99
N TYR A 26 7.91 16.70 -28.74
CA TYR A 26 6.93 17.17 -27.77
C TYR A 26 7.60 17.84 -26.55
N PRO A 27 6.94 18.83 -25.92
CA PRO A 27 7.48 19.53 -24.77
C PRO A 27 7.30 18.74 -23.46
N TYR A 28 7.77 17.50 -23.40
CA TYR A 28 7.57 16.58 -22.27
C TYR A 28 8.00 17.19 -20.93
N PHE A 29 9.18 17.82 -20.88
CA PHE A 29 9.78 18.32 -19.63
C PHE A 29 9.99 19.84 -19.59
N ALA A 30 9.47 20.57 -20.59
CA ALA A 30 9.69 22.01 -20.72
C ALA A 30 9.10 22.81 -19.52
N ARG A 31 8.01 22.31 -18.94
CA ARG A 31 7.35 22.90 -17.78
C ARG A 31 6.95 21.81 -16.79
N LEU A 32 6.69 22.22 -15.55
CA LEU A 32 6.35 21.30 -14.46
C LEU A 32 5.03 20.57 -14.70
N ASP A 33 4.02 21.26 -15.22
CA ASP A 33 2.72 20.69 -15.59
C ASP A 33 2.85 19.62 -16.67
N GLY A 34 3.64 19.89 -17.73
CA GLY A 34 3.97 18.88 -18.75
C GLY A 34 4.72 17.69 -18.15
N SER A 35 5.73 17.95 -17.32
CA SER A 35 6.52 16.91 -16.66
C SER A 35 5.68 16.00 -15.77
N MET A 36 4.69 16.57 -15.08
CA MET A 36 3.73 15.80 -14.27
C MET A 36 2.85 14.90 -15.12
N LEU A 37 2.35 15.41 -16.25
CA LEU A 37 1.54 14.61 -17.18
C LEU A 37 2.37 13.47 -17.79
N THR A 38 3.59 13.75 -18.25
CA THR A 38 4.50 12.74 -18.78
C THR A 38 4.90 11.72 -17.70
N SER A 39 5.13 12.16 -16.47
CA SER A 39 5.42 11.24 -15.36
C SER A 39 4.23 10.34 -15.03
N PHE A 40 3.00 10.87 -15.14
CA PHE A 40 1.79 10.07 -15.00
C PHE A 40 1.63 9.04 -16.13
N GLN A 41 1.91 9.42 -17.37
CA GLN A 41 1.94 8.48 -18.49
C GLN A 41 3.00 7.37 -18.29
N MET A 42 4.21 7.74 -17.87
CA MET A 42 5.25 6.75 -17.60
C MET A 42 4.91 5.83 -16.41
N LEU A 43 4.09 6.28 -15.45
CA LEU A 43 3.60 5.45 -14.35
C LEU A 43 2.74 4.27 -14.85
N THR A 44 2.04 4.43 -15.97
CA THR A 44 1.30 3.34 -16.61
C THR A 44 2.18 2.50 -17.55
N PHE A 45 3.50 2.72 -17.52
CA PHE A 45 4.50 2.11 -18.41
C PHE A 45 4.27 2.41 -19.90
N ASP A 46 3.56 3.48 -20.21
CA ASP A 46 3.30 3.87 -21.59
C ASP A 46 4.39 4.82 -22.11
N ASN A 47 4.83 4.58 -23.36
CA ASN A 47 5.75 5.41 -24.13
C ASN A 47 7.11 5.78 -23.48
N TRP A 48 7.45 5.21 -22.32
CA TRP A 48 8.62 5.63 -21.53
C TRP A 48 9.96 5.38 -22.25
N ALA A 49 10.05 4.30 -23.04
CA ALA A 49 11.30 3.91 -23.69
C ALA A 49 11.66 4.87 -24.83
N ASP A 50 10.67 5.35 -25.59
CA ASP A 50 10.88 6.30 -26.67
C ASP A 50 11.26 7.68 -26.11
N ILE A 51 10.55 8.14 -25.07
CA ILE A 51 10.91 9.37 -24.33
C ILE A 51 12.34 9.28 -23.77
N ALA A 52 12.73 8.13 -23.21
CA ALA A 52 14.08 7.93 -22.70
C ALA A 52 15.14 7.94 -23.82
N ARG A 53 14.82 7.45 -25.02
CA ARG A 53 15.72 7.50 -26.20
C ARG A 53 15.92 8.92 -26.71
N GLU A 54 14.85 9.71 -26.79
CA GLU A 54 14.93 11.14 -27.11
C GLU A 54 15.81 11.87 -26.08
N ALA A 55 15.61 11.60 -24.79
CA ALA A 55 16.44 12.15 -23.73
C ALA A 55 17.91 11.69 -23.79
N MET A 56 18.17 10.46 -24.24
CA MET A 56 19.54 9.94 -24.43
C MET A 56 20.28 10.64 -25.57
N ALA A 57 19.57 11.04 -26.62
CA ALA A 57 20.16 11.83 -27.70
C ALA A 57 20.66 13.19 -27.19
N TYR A 58 20.01 13.75 -26.17
CA TYR A 58 20.44 14.97 -25.48
C TYR A 58 21.54 14.73 -24.43
N LYS A 59 21.36 13.73 -23.56
CA LYS A 59 22.36 13.33 -22.55
C LYS A 59 22.50 11.81 -22.52
N TRP A 60 23.68 11.29 -22.83
CA TRP A 60 23.94 9.84 -22.91
C TRP A 60 23.54 9.02 -21.66
N TRP A 61 23.60 9.61 -20.47
CA TRP A 61 23.26 8.97 -19.20
C TRP A 61 21.77 9.09 -18.81
N ALA A 62 20.94 9.74 -19.65
CA ALA A 62 19.56 10.06 -19.36
C ALA A 62 18.70 8.83 -19.01
N TRP A 63 19.04 7.64 -19.49
CA TRP A 63 18.30 6.40 -19.21
C TRP A 63 18.22 6.07 -17.72
N VAL A 64 19.19 6.48 -16.91
CA VAL A 64 19.26 6.15 -15.47
C VAL A 64 18.05 6.67 -14.70
N PRO A 65 17.71 7.97 -14.72
CA PRO A 65 16.55 8.48 -13.99
C PRO A 65 15.21 7.91 -14.50
N PHE A 66 15.07 7.57 -15.79
CA PHE A 66 13.87 6.90 -16.32
C PHE A 66 13.73 5.50 -15.75
N VAL A 67 14.77 4.67 -15.82
CA VAL A 67 14.73 3.30 -15.29
C VAL A 67 14.51 3.31 -13.77
N ALA A 68 15.16 4.23 -13.04
CA ALA A 68 14.94 4.39 -11.61
C ALA A 68 13.48 4.74 -11.28
N PHE A 69 12.87 5.66 -12.05
CA PHE A 69 11.46 6.02 -11.90
C PHE A 69 10.54 4.80 -12.11
N ILE A 70 10.77 4.03 -13.17
CA ILE A 70 9.99 2.84 -13.53
C ILE A 70 10.07 1.76 -12.45
N ILE A 71 11.26 1.50 -11.91
CA ILE A 71 11.45 0.51 -10.83
C ILE A 71 10.72 0.96 -9.56
N ILE A 72 10.92 2.22 -9.13
CA ILE A 72 10.34 2.74 -7.88
C ILE A 72 8.81 2.81 -7.97
N THR A 73 8.28 3.35 -9.08
CA THR A 73 6.83 3.45 -9.26
C THR A 73 6.19 2.10 -9.49
N GLY A 74 6.81 1.22 -10.28
CA GLY A 74 6.32 -0.15 -10.48
C GLY A 74 6.26 -0.95 -9.18
N PHE A 75 7.31 -0.90 -8.37
CA PHE A 75 7.30 -1.52 -7.04
C PHE A 75 6.18 -0.94 -6.15
N THR A 76 6.00 0.38 -6.15
CA THR A 76 4.96 1.05 -5.38
C THR A 76 3.55 0.62 -5.82
N VAL A 77 3.30 0.57 -7.13
CA VAL A 77 2.00 0.16 -7.69
C VAL A 77 1.70 -1.29 -7.37
N ILE A 78 2.68 -2.19 -7.54
CA ILE A 78 2.52 -3.62 -7.21
C ILE A 78 2.20 -3.79 -5.72
N ASN A 79 2.92 -3.10 -4.83
CA ASN A 79 2.65 -3.17 -3.39
C ASN A 79 1.26 -2.65 -3.02
N LEU A 80 0.78 -1.60 -3.68
CA LEU A 80 -0.57 -1.10 -3.48
C LEU A 80 -1.61 -2.13 -3.94
N VAL A 81 -1.40 -2.75 -5.10
CA VAL A 81 -2.29 -3.80 -5.63
C VAL A 81 -2.33 -4.99 -4.68
N ILE A 82 -1.18 -5.44 -4.19
CA ILE A 82 -1.10 -6.54 -3.21
C ILE A 82 -1.87 -6.19 -1.93
N ALA A 83 -1.71 -4.98 -1.39
CA ALA A 83 -2.43 -4.56 -0.19
C ALA A 83 -3.96 -4.65 -0.39
N VAL A 84 -4.47 -4.10 -1.50
CA VAL A 84 -5.91 -4.14 -1.82
C VAL A 84 -6.41 -5.57 -2.05
N ILE A 85 -5.62 -6.42 -2.73
CA ILE A 85 -5.98 -7.82 -2.94
C ILE A 85 -6.00 -8.59 -1.61
N CYS A 86 -5.02 -8.37 -0.73
CA CYS A 86 -4.99 -8.98 0.59
C CYS A 86 -6.21 -8.58 1.42
N ASP A 87 -6.61 -7.30 1.39
CA ASP A 87 -7.83 -6.84 2.07
C ASP A 87 -9.07 -7.55 1.52
N ALA A 88 -9.21 -7.67 0.20
CA ALA A 88 -10.32 -8.38 -0.43
C ALA A 88 -10.35 -9.88 -0.07
N LEU A 89 -9.18 -10.55 -0.04
CA LEU A 89 -9.08 -11.96 0.35
C LEU A 89 -9.41 -12.17 1.84
N ASN A 90 -9.01 -11.24 2.71
CA ASN A 90 -9.31 -11.30 4.14
C ASN A 90 -10.82 -11.17 4.39
N ASP A 91 -11.52 -10.33 3.64
CA ASP A 91 -12.97 -10.16 3.79
C ASP A 91 -13.75 -11.40 3.32
N LEU A 92 -13.31 -12.06 2.24
CA LEU A 92 -13.88 -13.34 1.80
C LEU A 92 -13.67 -14.45 2.85
N GLN A 93 -12.48 -14.53 3.45
CA GLN A 93 -12.19 -15.51 4.49
C GLN A 93 -13.04 -15.32 5.75
N LYS A 94 -13.32 -14.07 6.15
CA LYS A 94 -14.21 -13.79 7.29
C LYS A 94 -15.63 -14.29 7.01
N GLU A 95 -16.15 -14.04 5.81
CA GLU A 95 -17.50 -14.49 5.44
C GLU A 95 -17.62 -16.03 5.43
N ASP A 96 -16.57 -16.73 4.99
CA ASP A 96 -16.51 -18.18 5.03
C ASP A 96 -16.33 -18.72 6.46
N LEU A 97 -15.53 -18.06 7.31
CA LEU A 97 -15.39 -18.42 8.73
C LEU A 97 -16.73 -18.31 9.46
N ASP A 98 -17.45 -17.21 9.28
CA ASP A 98 -18.74 -16.98 9.95
C ASP A 98 -19.77 -18.04 9.57
N LYS A 99 -19.81 -18.45 8.30
CA LYS A 99 -20.65 -19.57 7.83
C LYS A 99 -20.24 -20.90 8.45
N VAL A 100 -18.95 -21.17 8.56
CA VAL A 100 -18.43 -22.40 9.20
C VAL A 100 -18.80 -22.43 10.68
N TYR A 101 -18.62 -21.34 11.41
CA TYR A 101 -19.05 -21.24 12.81
C TYR A 101 -20.55 -21.43 12.93
N ALA A 102 -21.37 -20.74 12.14
CA ALA A 102 -22.83 -20.89 12.17
C ALA A 102 -23.27 -22.33 11.90
N ASN A 103 -22.63 -23.03 10.97
CA ASN A 103 -22.92 -24.44 10.68
C ASN A 103 -22.53 -25.36 11.85
N ILE A 104 -21.37 -25.15 12.48
CA ILE A 104 -20.95 -25.91 13.67
C ILE A 104 -21.89 -25.63 14.85
N PHE A 105 -22.25 -24.37 15.09
CA PHE A 105 -23.21 -24.00 16.13
C PHE A 105 -24.59 -24.64 15.87
N ALA A 106 -25.07 -24.65 14.62
CA ALA A 106 -26.33 -25.28 14.25
C ALA A 106 -26.30 -26.80 14.42
N ASP A 107 -25.19 -27.47 14.08
CA ASP A 107 -25.01 -28.92 14.28
C ASP A 107 -24.96 -29.28 15.79
N VAL A 108 -24.26 -28.47 16.59
CA VAL A 108 -24.18 -28.65 18.05
C VAL A 108 -25.52 -28.36 18.75
N MET A 109 -26.29 -27.38 18.28
CA MET A 109 -27.65 -27.08 18.81
C MET A 109 -28.73 -28.03 18.27
N GLY A 110 -28.46 -28.70 17.14
CA GLY A 110 -29.35 -29.68 16.51
C GLY A 110 -29.24 -31.09 17.11
N ASN A 111 -28.09 -31.43 17.69
CA ASN A 111 -27.90 -32.61 18.54
C ASN A 111 -28.27 -32.29 19.99
N ASP A 112 -29.54 -32.00 20.25
CA ASP A 112 -30.04 -31.90 21.62
C ASP A 112 -30.43 -33.31 22.12
N ASP A 113 -29.43 -34.06 22.56
CA ASP A 113 -29.59 -35.11 23.58
C ASP A 113 -29.18 -34.59 24.96
N GLY A 114 -29.45 -33.31 25.27
CA GLY A 114 -29.56 -32.79 26.64
C GLY A 114 -28.37 -32.97 27.58
N THR A 115 -27.16 -33.29 27.10
CA THR A 115 -26.00 -33.54 27.97
C THR A 115 -24.71 -32.80 27.57
N THR A 116 -24.79 -31.76 26.73
CA THR A 116 -23.60 -30.96 26.36
C THR A 116 -23.17 -30.03 27.49
N ASP A 117 -21.92 -30.21 27.92
CA ASP A 117 -21.21 -29.52 28.98
C ASP A 117 -21.37 -27.98 28.93
N ASN A 118 -22.22 -27.43 29.80
CA ASN A 118 -22.38 -25.98 30.04
C ASN A 118 -21.06 -25.28 30.46
N ASN A 119 -20.02 -26.04 30.81
CA ASN A 119 -18.71 -25.51 31.18
C ASN A 119 -17.88 -25.01 29.97
N MET A 120 -18.02 -25.60 28.77
CA MET A 120 -17.19 -25.21 27.62
C MET A 120 -17.55 -23.81 27.09
N TYR A 121 -18.85 -23.47 27.08
CA TYR A 121 -19.32 -22.13 26.71
C TYR A 121 -18.93 -21.06 27.73
N ALA A 122 -19.03 -21.39 29.02
CA ALA A 122 -18.59 -20.51 30.11
C ALA A 122 -17.08 -20.29 30.07
N GLU A 123 -16.30 -21.30 29.70
CA GLU A 123 -14.85 -21.21 29.55
C GLU A 123 -14.46 -20.35 28.35
N LYS A 124 -15.06 -20.56 27.16
CA LYS A 124 -14.78 -19.76 25.97
C LYS A 124 -15.11 -18.27 26.17
N PHE A 125 -16.27 -17.97 26.76
CA PHE A 125 -16.65 -16.59 27.10
C PHE A 125 -15.71 -15.95 28.14
N ASN A 126 -15.22 -16.72 29.12
CA ASN A 126 -14.21 -16.24 30.06
C ASN A 126 -12.85 -15.99 29.39
N VAL A 127 -12.49 -16.79 28.39
CA VAL A 127 -11.25 -16.61 27.61
C VAL A 127 -11.32 -15.34 26.76
N ASP A 128 -12.43 -15.11 26.05
CA ASP A 128 -12.63 -13.90 25.25
C ASP A 128 -12.57 -12.64 26.12
N LYS A 129 -13.24 -12.68 27.29
CA LYS A 129 -13.19 -11.57 28.26
C LYS A 129 -11.79 -11.32 28.82
N LYS A 130 -10.98 -12.36 28.99
CA LYS A 130 -9.58 -12.21 29.42
C LYS A 130 -8.71 -11.60 28.32
N MET A 131 -9.00 -11.89 27.06
CA MET A 131 -8.27 -11.32 25.92
C MET A 131 -8.50 -9.80 25.83
N ASP A 132 -9.75 -9.35 25.94
CA ASP A 132 -10.10 -7.92 25.97
C ASP A 132 -9.40 -7.18 27.13
N GLN A 133 -9.30 -7.83 28.29
CA GLN A 133 -8.60 -7.25 29.44
C GLN A 133 -7.09 -7.13 29.22
N ILE A 134 -6.46 -8.10 28.54
CA ILE A 134 -5.04 -8.06 28.20
C ILE A 134 -4.76 -6.93 27.21
N ASP A 135 -5.59 -6.77 26.18
CA ASP A 135 -5.43 -5.71 25.19
C ASP A 135 -5.57 -4.31 25.81
N ALA A 136 -6.53 -4.15 26.73
CA ALA A 136 -6.68 -2.92 27.50
C ALA A 136 -5.46 -2.63 28.39
N GLN A 137 -4.82 -3.64 28.99
CA GLN A 137 -3.59 -3.47 29.76
C GLN A 137 -2.40 -3.05 28.87
N ILE A 138 -2.28 -3.67 27.70
CA ILE A 138 -1.22 -3.35 26.73
C ILE A 138 -1.33 -1.89 26.27
N GLN A 139 -2.54 -1.41 25.94
CA GLN A 139 -2.75 0.00 25.58
C GLN A 139 -2.40 0.98 26.71
N ASN A 140 -2.74 0.64 27.95
CA ASN A 140 -2.39 1.47 29.11
C ASN A 140 -0.88 1.51 29.36
N LEU A 141 -0.16 0.41 29.11
CA LEU A 141 1.31 0.38 29.21
C LEU A 141 1.97 1.23 28.13
N HIS A 142 1.48 1.17 26.88
CA HIS A 142 2.00 2.02 25.80
C HIS A 142 1.80 3.51 26.08
N SER A 143 0.60 3.92 26.52
CA SER A 143 0.33 5.33 26.84
C SER A 143 1.12 5.82 28.07
N SER A 144 1.28 4.98 29.09
CA SER A 144 2.09 5.28 30.27
C SER A 144 3.57 5.44 29.91
N ASN A 145 4.11 4.56 29.08
CA ASN A 145 5.51 4.61 28.65
C ASN A 145 5.80 5.88 27.82
N ASP A 146 4.92 6.23 26.88
CA ASP A 146 5.05 7.47 26.10
C ASP A 146 5.02 8.73 26.96
N SER A 147 4.18 8.75 28.01
CA SER A 147 4.11 9.87 28.95
C SER A 147 5.37 9.99 29.81
N THR A 148 6.03 8.88 30.10
CA THR A 148 7.25 8.84 30.92
C THR A 148 8.46 9.28 30.08
N ILE A 149 8.53 8.87 28.81
CA ILE A 149 9.55 9.30 27.85
C ILE A 149 9.45 10.81 27.59
N ASN A 150 8.24 11.37 27.44
CA ASN A 150 8.05 12.80 27.23
C ASN A 150 8.34 13.67 28.47
N LYS A 151 8.35 13.10 29.68
CA LYS A 151 8.76 13.80 30.91
C LYS A 151 10.28 13.78 31.16
N MET A 152 11.03 12.91 30.45
CA MET A 152 12.49 12.84 30.52
C MET A 152 13.22 13.68 29.46
N LYS A 153 12.47 14.26 28.51
CA LYS A 153 12.97 15.27 27.56
C LYS A 153 12.65 16.66 28.07
#